data_AF-A0A9P4N651-F1
#
_entry.id   AF-A0A9P4N651-F1
#
_cell.length_a   1.000
_cell.length_b   1.000
_cell.length_c   1.000
_cell.angle_alpha   90.00
_cell.angle_beta   90.00
_cell.angle_gamma   90.00
#
_symmetry.space_group_name_H-M   'P 1'
#
loop_
_entity.id
_entity.type
_entity.pdbx_description
1 polymer ?
#
loop_
_entity_poly.entity_id
_entity_poly.type
_entity_poly.pdbx_seq_one_letter_code
_entity_poly.pdbx_strand_id
1 'polypeptide(L)' 'EEAIDTARRAIGSAPADHPDRATYLKNLSDKLGRRYERLSALVDLEEAIMVARQAVNLTPSDHTNRSTRLDSLG' A
#
# COMPACT_ATOMS: atom_id res chain seq x y z
N GLU A 1 -1.14 10.09 -12.41
CA GLU A 1 -1.03 8.62 -12.54
C GLU A 1 0.41 8.13 -12.39
N GLU A 2 1.40 8.89 -12.85
CA GLU A 2 2.84 8.60 -12.73
C GLU A 2 3.31 8.19 -11.31
N ALA A 3 2.71 8.78 -10.27
CA ALA A 3 3.02 8.44 -8.88
C ALA A 3 2.53 7.04 -8.42
N ILE A 4 1.48 6.50 -9.06
CA ILE A 4 1.00 5.12 -8.83
C ILE A 4 1.92 4.15 -9.57
N ASP A 5 2.27 4.48 -10.81
CA ASP A 5 3.11 3.63 -11.65
C ASP A 5 4.55 3.50 -11.10
N THR A 6 5.09 4.60 -10.59
CA THR A 6 6.37 4.62 -9.89
C THR A 6 6.35 3.76 -8.63
N ALA A 7 5.25 3.80 -7.86
CA ALA A 7 5.11 2.98 -6.66
C ALA A 7 4.99 1.48 -7.01
N ARG A 8 4.26 1.12 -8.07
CA ARG A 8 4.19 -0.26 -8.57
C ARG A 8 5.55 -0.79 -9.02
N ARG A 9 6.34 0.03 -9.72
CA ARG A 9 7.71 -0.32 -10.13
C ARG A 9 8.63 -0.51 -8.93
N ALA A 10 8.56 0.37 -7.94
CA ALA A 10 9.36 0.23 -6.71
C ALA A 10 9.04 -1.08 -5.97
N ILE A 11 7.76 -1.48 -5.93
CA ILE A 11 7.33 -2.77 -5.39
C ILE A 11 7.86 -3.92 -6.27
N GLY A 12 7.85 -3.83 -7.59
CA GLY A 12 8.40 -4.87 -8.46
C GLY A 12 9.90 -5.13 -8.26
N SER A 13 10.67 -4.09 -7.91
CA SER A 13 12.13 -4.17 -7.77
C SER A 13 12.62 -4.50 -6.35
N ALA A 14 11.80 -4.28 -5.31
CA ALA A 14 12.18 -4.56 -3.93
C ALA A 14 12.04 -6.06 -3.59
N PRO A 15 13.02 -6.70 -2.92
CA PRO A 15 12.86 -8.05 -2.39
C PRO A 15 11.62 -8.17 -1.50
N ALA A 16 10.92 -9.30 -1.54
CA ALA A 16 9.68 -9.52 -0.80
C ALA A 16 9.82 -9.25 0.71
N ASP A 17 10.99 -9.57 1.26
CA ASP A 17 11.26 -9.51 2.70
C ASP A 17 11.84 -8.15 3.15
N HIS A 18 11.92 -7.17 2.24
CA HIS A 18 12.51 -5.89 2.57
C HIS A 18 11.52 -5.00 3.36
N PRO A 19 11.90 -4.45 4.53
CA PRO A 19 11.01 -3.61 5.33
C PRO A 19 10.50 -2.37 4.57
N ASP A 20 11.30 -1.83 3.64
CA ASP A 20 10.87 -0.70 2.78
C ASP A 20 9.77 -1.09 1.78
N ARG A 21 9.65 -2.37 1.41
CA ARG A 21 8.57 -2.86 0.54
C ARG A 21 7.21 -2.57 1.16
N ALA A 22 7.09 -2.80 2.46
CA ALA A 22 5.88 -2.46 3.19
C ALA A 22 5.60 -0.95 3.04
N THR A 23 6.59 -0.07 3.18
CA THR A 23 6.41 1.39 3.05
C THR A 23 5.94 1.80 1.66
N TYR A 24 6.48 1.19 0.60
CA TYR A 24 6.01 1.43 -0.76
C TYR A 24 4.55 0.97 -0.97
N LEU A 25 4.17 -0.18 -0.40
CA LEU A 25 2.79 -0.67 -0.47
C LEU A 25 1.82 0.30 0.24
N LYS A 26 2.16 0.78 1.45
CA LYS A 26 1.34 1.77 2.15
C LYS A 26 1.16 3.06 1.33
N ASN A 27 2.23 3.56 0.73
CA ASN A 27 2.15 4.75 -0.11
C ASN A 27 1.31 4.53 -1.38
N LEU A 28 1.29 3.31 -1.91
CA LEU A 28 0.45 2.95 -3.05
C LEU A 28 -1.03 2.87 -2.64
N SER A 29 -1.37 2.24 -1.51
CA SER A 29 -2.75 2.19 -1.02
C SER A 29 -3.31 3.59 -0.76
N ASP A 30 -2.54 4.49 -0.14
CA ASP A 30 -2.95 5.87 0.13
C ASP A 30 -3.18 6.69 -1.16
N LYS A 31 -2.47 6.37 -2.25
CA LYS A 31 -2.66 7.02 -3.55
C LYS A 31 -3.90 6.49 -4.27
N LEU A 32 -4.14 5.18 -4.19
CA LEU A 32 -5.30 4.53 -4.79
C LEU A 32 -6.60 4.95 -4.07
N GLY A 33 -6.59 5.04 -2.74
CA GLY A 33 -7.73 5.55 -1.95
C GLY A 33 -8.13 6.98 -2.34
N ARG A 34 -7.16 7.90 -2.41
CA ARG A 34 -7.42 9.28 -2.88
C ARG A 34 -7.90 9.36 -4.32
N ARG A 35 -7.47 8.43 -5.17
CA ARG A 35 -7.93 8.34 -6.56
C ARG A 35 -9.38 7.85 -6.61
N TYR A 36 -9.74 6.86 -5.80
CA TYR A 36 -11.11 6.40 -5.62
C TYR A 36 -12.02 7.53 -5.12
N GLU A 37 -11.64 8.29 -4.10
CA GLU A 37 -12.43 9.42 -3.59
C GLU A 37 -12.76 10.45 -4.69
N ARG A 38 -11.82 10.67 -5.62
CA ARG A 38 -11.99 11.63 -6.71
C ARG A 38 -12.77 11.08 -7.90
N LEU A 39 -12.59 9.80 -8.23
CA LEU A 39 -13.10 9.21 -9.48
C LEU A 39 -14.22 8.18 -9.27
N SER A 40 -14.53 7.83 -8.01
CA SER A 40 -15.44 6.73 -7.63
C SER A 40 -15.14 5.41 -8.35
N ALA A 41 -13.86 5.20 -8.71
CA ALA A 41 -13.41 4.04 -9.45
C ALA A 41 -13.20 2.85 -8.50
N LEU A 42 -14.19 1.96 -8.41
CA LEU A 42 -14.16 0.80 -7.51
C LEU A 42 -12.93 -0.09 -7.69
N VAL A 43 -12.40 -0.19 -8.91
CA VAL A 43 -11.16 -0.92 -9.20
C VAL A 43 -9.95 -0.37 -8.42
N ASP A 44 -9.87 0.96 -8.25
CA ASP A 44 -8.78 1.58 -7.48
C ASP A 44 -8.95 1.28 -5.98
N LEU A 45 -10.19 1.20 -5.49
CA LEU A 45 -10.48 0.84 -4.09
C LEU A 45 -10.12 -0.62 -3.78
N GLU A 46 -10.51 -1.55 -4.65
CA GLU A 46 -10.16 -2.97 -4.50
C GLU A 46 -8.65 -3.19 -4.50
N GLU A 47 -7.93 -2.50 -5.41
CA GLU A 47 -6.47 -2.52 -5.44
C GLU A 47 -5.85 -1.91 -4.18
N ALA A 48 -6.39 -0.79 -3.68
CA ALA A 48 -5.92 -0.16 -2.44
C ALA A 48 -5.99 -1.14 -1.25
N ILE A 49 -7.10 -1.85 -1.11
CA ILE A 49 -7.33 -2.83 -0.04
C ILE A 49 -6.35 -4.00 -0.18
N MET A 50 -6.17 -4.53 -1.40
CA MET A 50 -5.25 -5.64 -1.65
C MET A 50 -3.82 -5.27 -1.26
N VAL A 51 -3.37 -4.09 -1.69
CA VAL A 51 -2.03 -3.57 -1.42
C VAL A 51 -1.81 -3.28 0.07
N ALA A 52 -2.79 -2.70 0.75
CA ALA A 52 -2.71 -2.44 2.19
C ALA A 52 -2.62 -3.75 3.00
N ARG A 53 -3.34 -4.80 2.61
CA ARG A 53 -3.22 -6.14 3.22
C ARG A 53 -1.81 -6.73 3.06
N GLN A 54 -1.22 -6.60 1.88
CA GLN A 54 0.17 -7.04 1.66
C GLN A 54 1.14 -6.25 2.57
N ALA A 55 0.93 -4.95 2.74
CA ALA A 55 1.76 -4.11 3.61
C ALA A 55 1.71 -4.56 5.09
N VAL A 56 0.53 -4.99 5.56
CA VAL A 56 0.35 -5.52 6.92
C VAL A 56 0.98 -6.91 7.08
N ASN A 57 0.87 -7.78 6.08
CA ASN A 57 1.48 -9.11 6.12
C ASN A 57 3.01 -9.05 6.14
N LEU A 58 3.60 -8.04 5.49
CA LEU A 58 5.05 -7.83 5.48
C LEU A 58 5.60 -7.14 6.72
N THR A 59 4.74 -6.68 7.64
CA THR A 59 5.18 -6.07 8.90
C THR A 59 5.16 -7.13 10.00
N PRO A 60 6.31 -7.58 10.52
CA PRO A 60 6.37 -8.53 11.63
C PRO A 60 5.54 -8.02 12.81
N SER A 61 4.86 -8.92 13.53
CA SER A 61 3.99 -8.59 14.66
C SER A 61 4.68 -7.82 15.80
N ASP A 62 6.00 -7.84 15.83
CA ASP A 62 6.84 -7.20 16.86
C ASP A 62 7.28 -5.76 16.50
N HIS A 63 6.87 -5.24 15.33
CA HIS A 63 7.26 -3.90 14.89
C HIS A 63 6.23 -2.82 15.31
N THR A 64 6.70 -1.81 16.03
CA THR A 64 5.97 -0.61 16.49
C THR A 64 5.16 0.11 15.38
N ASN A 65 5.52 -0.09 14.11
CA ASN A 65 4.87 0.54 12.95
C ASN A 65 3.62 -0.22 12.42
N ARG A 66 3.17 -1.29 13.09
CA ARG A 66 1.97 -2.03 12.68
C ARG A 66 0.68 -1.21 12.83
N SER A 67 0.59 -0.40 13.89
CA SER A 67 -0.59 0.45 14.15
C SER A 67 -0.89 1.39 12.99
N THR A 68 0.11 2.16 12.54
CA THR A 68 -0.03 3.12 11.44
C THR A 68 -0.41 2.49 10.10
N ARG A 69 -0.22 1.18 9.95
CA ARG A 69 -0.58 0.42 8.74
C ARG A 69 -1.96 -0.19 8.82
N LEU A 70 -2.46 -0.47 10.02
CA LEU A 70 -3.84 -0.89 10.26
C LEU A 70 -4.80 0.30 10.11
N ASP A 71 -4.38 1.51 10.47
CA ASP A 71 -5.18 2.72 10.28
C ASP A 71 -5.50 2.99 8.79
N SER A 72 -4.64 2.53 7.88
CA SER A 72 -4.87 2.61 6.43
C SER A 72 -5.89 1.59 5.88
N LEU A 73 -6.46 0.73 6.74
CA LEU A 73 -7.44 -0.32 6.36
C LEU A 73 -8.85 -0.07 6.90
N GLY A 74 -9.03 0.90 7.81
CA GLY A 74 -10.34 1.31 8.35
C GLY A 74 -10.88 2.53 7.63
#